data_AF-A0A661IQB8-F1
#
_entry.id   AF-A0A661IQB8-F1
#
_cell.length_a   1.000
_cell.length_b   1.000
_cell.length_c   1.000
_cell.angle_alpha   90.00
_cell.angle_beta   90.00
_cell.angle_gamma   90.00
#
_symmetry.space_group_name_H-M   'P 1'
#
loop_
_entity.id
_entity.type
_entity.pdbx_description
1 polymer ?
#
loop_
_entity_poly.entity_id
_entity_poly.type
_entity_poly.pdbx_seq_one_letter_code
_entity_poly.pdbx_strand_id
1 'polypeptide(L)'
;IVSKIVGNRVVGSYIAGFDKNSIREGISSLFYDKEVTIGYAKNTIDRNVRVLCEPFDIEVSSEEIIEKEQFLFYANSNKYDFEKQSYNLFVIGSTWESRNYPKEQFVEIANKLEIPTYIVWGSDEEKEKALWMEKQSEFLTILPRGNLNDLKSVIGNCKLLIGNDTGPTHMAWGLNIPSITIFGPTPINRVYITPINKVIKSSSEIDHYKLNKNDFSINEIESDDIVDIAKDLL
;
A
#
# COMPACT_ATOMS: atom_id res chain seq x y z
N ILE A 1 1.14 -14.95 -7.62
CA ILE A 1 2.09 -15.61 -6.72
C ILE A 1 2.12 -17.08 -7.12
N VAL A 2 3.27 -17.56 -7.60
CA VAL A 2 3.53 -19.00 -7.69
C VAL A 2 4.17 -19.32 -6.35
N SER A 3 3.44 -19.94 -5.45
CA SER A 3 4.02 -20.36 -4.18
C SER A 3 4.33 -21.84 -4.31
N LYS A 4 5.62 -22.18 -4.26
CA LYS A 4 6.02 -23.57 -3.99
C LYS A 4 5.74 -23.78 -2.50
N ILE A 5 4.50 -24.17 -2.18
CA ILE A 5 3.97 -24.10 -0.82
C ILE A 5 4.57 -25.21 0.08
N VAL A 6 5.06 -26.32 -0.47
CA VAL A 6 5.76 -27.35 0.33
C VAL A 6 6.85 -28.08 -0.46
N GLY A 7 8.09 -28.09 0.07
CA GLY A 7 9.06 -29.19 -0.05
C GLY A 7 10.05 -29.20 -1.23
N ASN A 8 11.35 -29.22 -0.93
CA ASN A 8 12.35 -29.85 -1.79
C ASN A 8 12.25 -31.38 -1.60
N ARG A 9 12.11 -32.16 -2.69
CA ARG A 9 12.48 -33.59 -2.77
C ARG A 9 12.17 -34.44 -1.51
N VAL A 10 10.93 -34.44 -1.03
CA VAL A 10 10.43 -35.46 -0.09
C VAL A 10 9.14 -36.03 -0.64
N VAL A 11 8.94 -37.34 -0.48
CA VAL A 11 7.71 -38.05 -0.85
C VAL A 11 6.50 -37.35 -0.22
N GLY A 12 5.49 -37.01 -1.03
CA GLY A 12 4.23 -36.41 -0.57
C GLY A 12 4.10 -34.88 -0.68
N SER A 13 5.10 -34.17 -1.21
CA SER A 13 4.95 -32.74 -1.53
C SER A 13 4.10 -32.51 -2.78
N TYR A 14 3.34 -31.41 -2.80
CA TYR A 14 2.58 -30.97 -3.97
C TYR A 14 2.66 -29.43 -4.13
N ILE A 15 2.47 -28.95 -5.34
CA ILE A 15 2.49 -27.54 -5.74
C ILE A 15 1.04 -27.07 -5.80
N ALA A 16 0.69 -26.09 -4.96
CA ALA A 16 -0.62 -25.44 -5.05
C ALA A 16 -0.51 -24.08 -5.74
N GLY A 17 -1.53 -23.75 -6.53
CA GLY A 17 -1.61 -22.47 -7.23
C GLY A 17 -3.02 -22.18 -7.73
N PHE A 18 -3.20 -21.01 -8.34
CA PHE A 18 -4.50 -20.63 -8.89
C PHE A 18 -4.86 -21.45 -10.13
N ASP A 19 -6.15 -21.78 -10.30
CA ASP A 19 -6.63 -22.39 -11.54
C ASP A 19 -6.46 -21.47 -12.76
N LYS A 20 -6.67 -22.02 -13.97
CA LYS A 20 -6.51 -21.30 -15.25
C LYS A 20 -7.33 -20.01 -15.38
N ASN A 21 -8.47 -19.91 -14.69
CA ASN A 21 -9.40 -18.76 -14.75
C ASN A 21 -9.11 -17.73 -13.63
N SER A 22 -8.37 -18.15 -12.61
CA SER A 22 -8.05 -17.40 -11.41
C SER A 22 -6.67 -16.78 -11.48
N ILE A 23 -5.77 -17.32 -12.31
CA ILE A 23 -4.42 -16.80 -12.53
C ILE A 23 -4.36 -15.78 -13.68
N ARG A 24 -3.32 -14.94 -13.69
CA ARG A 24 -3.06 -14.00 -14.80
C ARG A 24 -2.65 -14.72 -16.09
N GLU A 25 -1.82 -15.74 -15.96
CA GLU A 25 -1.25 -16.51 -17.07
C GLU A 25 -1.79 -17.94 -16.99
N GLY A 26 -2.90 -18.21 -17.67
CA GLY A 26 -3.65 -19.47 -17.51
C GLY A 26 -2.81 -20.74 -17.70
N ILE A 27 -1.81 -20.69 -18.60
CA ILE A 27 -0.88 -21.80 -18.87
C ILE A 27 -0.09 -22.22 -17.62
N SER A 28 0.15 -21.31 -16.67
CA SER A 28 0.86 -21.62 -15.44
C SER A 28 0.14 -22.64 -14.56
N SER A 29 -1.19 -22.79 -14.70
CA SER A 29 -1.97 -23.80 -13.97
C SER A 29 -1.54 -25.23 -14.26
N LEU A 30 -0.98 -25.50 -15.45
CA LEU A 30 -0.46 -26.82 -15.84
C LEU A 30 0.72 -27.31 -14.99
N PHE A 31 1.31 -26.43 -14.18
CA PHE A 31 2.44 -26.75 -13.29
C PHE A 31 1.99 -26.93 -11.82
N TYR A 32 0.69 -26.93 -11.53
CA TYR A 32 0.14 -27.09 -10.18
C TYR A 32 -0.47 -28.49 -10.02
N ASP A 33 -0.25 -29.09 -8.87
CA ASP A 33 -0.84 -30.36 -8.45
C ASP A 33 -2.23 -30.13 -7.80
N LYS A 34 -2.39 -29.02 -7.06
CA LYS A 34 -3.66 -28.59 -6.45
C LYS A 34 -4.02 -27.18 -6.95
N GLU A 35 -5.18 -27.06 -7.58
CA GLU A 35 -5.66 -25.77 -8.08
C GLU A 35 -6.64 -25.13 -7.07
N VAL A 36 -6.55 -23.80 -6.94
CA VAL A 36 -7.42 -22.98 -6.09
C VAL A 36 -8.20 -22.00 -6.97
N THR A 37 -9.52 -22.02 -6.84
CA THR A 37 -10.42 -21.18 -7.63
C THR A 37 -10.81 -19.91 -6.87
N ILE A 38 -10.46 -18.75 -7.44
CA ILE A 38 -10.93 -17.44 -6.97
C ILE A 38 -10.81 -16.39 -8.08
N GLY A 39 -11.91 -15.67 -8.34
CA GLY A 39 -11.97 -14.70 -9.43
C GLY A 39 -10.82 -13.68 -9.40
N TYR A 40 -10.24 -13.37 -10.56
CA TYR A 40 -9.09 -12.49 -10.66
C TYR A 40 -9.35 -11.07 -10.09
N ALA A 41 -10.60 -10.60 -10.18
CA ALA A 41 -11.04 -9.32 -9.64
C ALA A 41 -11.46 -9.37 -8.15
N LYS A 42 -11.25 -10.49 -7.44
CA LYS A 42 -11.43 -10.53 -5.98
C LYS A 42 -10.30 -9.80 -5.27
N ASN A 43 -10.50 -9.53 -3.97
CA ASN A 43 -9.52 -8.82 -3.17
C ASN A 43 -8.16 -9.53 -3.24
N THR A 44 -7.09 -8.77 -3.44
CA THR A 44 -5.75 -9.33 -3.59
C THR A 44 -5.30 -10.07 -2.32
N ILE A 45 -5.68 -9.58 -1.13
CA ILE A 45 -5.38 -10.24 0.14
C ILE A 45 -6.16 -11.56 0.24
N ASP A 46 -7.46 -11.58 -0.04
CA ASP A 46 -8.27 -12.81 -0.04
C ASP A 46 -7.72 -13.86 -1.00
N ARG A 47 -7.30 -13.43 -2.19
CA ARG A 47 -6.69 -14.33 -3.17
C ARG A 47 -5.43 -14.98 -2.63
N ASN A 48 -4.58 -14.21 -1.96
CA ASN A 48 -3.34 -14.73 -1.37
C ASN A 48 -3.60 -15.61 -0.16
N VAL A 49 -4.52 -15.22 0.73
CA VAL A 49 -4.95 -16.04 1.86
C VAL A 49 -5.49 -17.37 1.36
N ARG A 50 -6.41 -17.34 0.39
CA ARG A 50 -7.04 -18.56 -0.13
C ARG A 50 -6.04 -19.51 -0.78
N VAL A 51 -5.14 -19.02 -1.65
CA VAL A 51 -4.15 -19.90 -2.30
C VAL A 51 -3.11 -20.46 -1.32
N LEU A 52 -2.89 -19.79 -0.19
CA LEU A 52 -2.00 -20.26 0.88
C LEU A 52 -2.69 -21.24 1.84
N CYS A 53 -3.95 -21.00 2.18
CA CYS A 53 -4.65 -21.71 3.27
C CYS A 53 -5.52 -22.87 2.79
N GLU A 54 -6.22 -22.75 1.64
CA GLU A 54 -7.07 -23.82 1.09
C GLU A 54 -6.32 -25.14 0.80
N PRO A 55 -5.03 -25.12 0.40
CA PRO A 55 -4.24 -26.35 0.31
C PRO A 55 -4.16 -27.14 1.62
N PHE A 56 -4.14 -26.46 2.77
CA PHE A 56 -3.99 -27.03 4.10
C PHE A 56 -5.31 -27.22 4.84
N ASP A 57 -6.45 -27.01 4.18
CA ASP A 57 -7.78 -27.03 4.81
C ASP A 57 -7.88 -26.05 5.99
N ILE A 58 -7.16 -24.92 5.89
CA ILE A 58 -7.23 -23.81 6.84
C ILE A 58 -8.25 -22.80 6.29
N GLU A 59 -9.28 -22.53 7.08
CA GLU A 59 -10.22 -21.45 6.81
C GLU A 59 -9.74 -20.18 7.53
N VAL A 60 -9.81 -19.05 6.84
CA VAL A 60 -9.48 -17.73 7.40
C VAL A 60 -10.61 -16.79 7.02
N SER A 61 -11.25 -16.19 8.01
CA SER A 61 -12.34 -15.25 7.79
C SER A 61 -11.81 -13.85 7.42
N SER A 62 -12.68 -13.02 6.83
CA SER A 62 -12.34 -11.61 6.57
C SER A 62 -12.12 -10.83 7.86
N GLU A 63 -12.83 -11.18 8.94
CA GLU A 63 -12.65 -10.59 10.27
C GLU A 63 -11.26 -10.90 10.83
N GLU A 64 -10.78 -12.15 10.72
CA GLU A 64 -9.42 -12.52 11.14
C GLU A 64 -8.34 -11.75 10.35
N ILE A 65 -8.58 -11.50 9.05
CA ILE A 65 -7.68 -10.68 8.22
C ILE A 65 -7.69 -9.23 8.72
N ILE A 66 -8.84 -8.68 9.10
CA ILE A 66 -9.00 -7.30 9.55
C ILE A 66 -8.39 -7.09 10.94
N GLU A 67 -8.62 -8.03 11.86
CA GLU A 67 -8.20 -8.00 13.28
C GLU A 67 -6.78 -8.53 13.51
N LYS A 68 -6.06 -8.79 12.43
CA LYS A 68 -4.69 -9.29 12.44
C LYS A 68 -3.76 -8.54 13.42
N GLU A 69 -2.81 -9.29 13.97
CA GLU A 69 -1.67 -8.69 14.64
C GLU A 69 -0.72 -8.01 13.65
N GLN A 70 0.17 -7.16 14.16
CA GLN A 70 1.24 -6.58 13.38
C GLN A 70 2.15 -7.69 12.85
N PHE A 71 2.40 -7.71 11.54
CA PHE A 71 3.22 -8.74 10.89
C PHE A 71 4.41 -8.18 10.10
N LEU A 72 4.58 -6.86 10.08
CA LEU A 72 5.81 -6.21 9.63
C LEU A 72 6.61 -5.74 10.83
N PHE A 73 7.92 -5.97 10.79
CA PHE A 73 8.83 -5.63 11.88
C PHE A 73 10.03 -4.88 11.34
N TYR A 74 10.65 -4.05 12.19
CA TYR A 74 11.86 -3.31 11.90
C TYR A 74 12.77 -3.30 13.12
N ALA A 75 14.07 -3.25 12.88
CA ALA A 75 15.03 -2.94 13.93
C ALA A 75 15.01 -1.43 14.19
N ASN A 76 15.14 -1.03 15.46
CA ASN A 76 15.27 0.38 15.82
C ASN A 76 16.44 1.00 15.05
N SER A 77 16.13 2.02 14.25
CA SER A 77 17.13 2.78 13.49
C SER A 77 17.37 4.10 14.20
N ASN A 78 18.60 4.31 14.71
CA ASN A 78 19.01 5.59 15.31
C ASN A 78 19.23 6.68 14.24
N LYS A 79 18.90 6.40 12.98
CA LYS A 79 19.11 7.32 11.85
C LYS A 79 18.21 8.54 11.92
N TYR A 80 17.05 8.41 12.55
CA TYR A 80 16.09 9.48 12.73
C TYR A 80 15.70 9.54 14.20
N ASP A 81 15.90 10.69 14.83
CA ASP A 81 15.47 10.93 16.20
C ASP A 81 14.02 11.44 16.17
N PHE A 82 13.08 10.51 16.17
CA PHE A 82 11.64 10.80 16.21
C PHE A 82 11.07 10.87 17.62
N GLU A 83 11.87 10.62 18.66
CA GLU A 83 11.40 10.29 20.03
C GLU A 83 10.65 11.44 20.73
N LYS A 84 10.50 12.60 20.09
CA LYS A 84 9.89 13.80 20.69
C LYS A 84 8.77 14.44 19.89
N GLN A 85 8.49 14.02 18.66
CA GLN A 85 7.54 14.71 17.80
C GLN A 85 6.59 13.74 17.11
N SER A 86 5.29 13.95 17.32
CA SER A 86 4.23 13.32 16.54
C SER A 86 4.26 13.86 15.11
N TYR A 87 4.24 12.99 14.11
CA TYR A 87 4.28 13.39 12.71
C TYR A 87 3.39 12.53 11.81
N ASN A 88 3.00 13.09 10.66
CA ASN A 88 2.41 12.38 9.54
C ASN A 88 3.48 12.01 8.50
N LEU A 89 3.18 11.06 7.63
CA LEU A 89 4.10 10.62 6.58
C LEU A 89 3.45 10.68 5.21
N PHE A 90 4.13 11.30 4.25
CA PHE A 90 3.72 11.30 2.86
C PHE A 90 4.56 10.35 2.00
N VAL A 91 3.84 9.52 1.24
CA VAL A 91 4.41 8.65 0.20
C VAL A 91 3.92 9.14 -1.17
N ILE A 92 4.74 9.96 -1.82
CA ILE A 92 4.36 10.76 -3.00
C ILE A 92 4.64 10.07 -4.35
N GLY A 93 5.26 8.89 -4.32
CA GLY A 93 5.75 8.19 -5.50
C GLY A 93 5.05 6.87 -5.78
N SER A 94 4.90 6.56 -7.06
CA SER A 94 4.36 5.30 -7.58
C SER A 94 5.00 4.99 -8.93
N THR A 95 4.71 3.81 -9.47
CA THR A 95 5.40 3.30 -10.66
C THR A 95 5.18 4.15 -11.92
N TRP A 96 4.01 4.77 -12.08
CA TRP A 96 3.66 5.58 -13.25
C TRP A 96 3.01 6.89 -12.80
N GLU A 97 3.20 7.96 -13.57
CA GLU A 97 2.79 9.30 -13.16
C GLU A 97 1.28 9.47 -12.93
N SER A 98 0.44 8.76 -13.70
CA SER A 98 -1.01 8.74 -13.53
C SER A 98 -1.51 8.18 -12.19
N ARG A 99 -0.64 7.52 -11.42
CA ARG A 99 -0.93 7.03 -10.07
C ARG A 99 -0.45 7.98 -8.98
N ASN A 100 0.22 9.07 -9.35
CA ASN A 100 0.78 10.02 -8.41
C ASN A 100 -0.20 11.17 -8.21
N TYR A 101 -0.69 11.33 -6.98
CA TYR A 101 -1.46 12.50 -6.59
C TYR A 101 -0.58 13.76 -6.69
N PRO A 102 -1.11 14.91 -7.18
CA PRO A 102 -0.30 16.10 -7.38
C PRO A 102 0.41 16.56 -6.10
N LYS A 103 1.70 16.90 -6.23
CA LYS A 103 2.52 17.36 -5.09
C LYS A 103 1.99 18.67 -4.49
N GLU A 104 1.37 19.51 -5.32
CA GLU A 104 0.70 20.75 -4.93
C GLU A 104 -0.45 20.45 -3.96
N GLN A 105 -1.24 19.41 -4.24
CA GLN A 105 -2.34 19.00 -3.39
C GLN A 105 -1.86 18.41 -2.06
N PHE A 106 -0.76 17.65 -2.05
CA PHE A 106 -0.11 17.24 -0.80
C PHE A 106 0.31 18.44 0.06
N VAL A 107 0.82 19.52 -0.55
CA VAL A 107 1.15 20.76 0.17
C VAL A 107 -0.10 21.37 0.80
N GLU A 108 -1.22 21.41 0.08
CA GLU A 108 -2.50 21.88 0.65
C GLU A 108 -2.94 21.05 1.85
N ILE A 109 -2.86 19.71 1.75
CA ILE A 109 -3.19 18.81 2.88
C ILE A 109 -2.31 19.12 4.09
N ALA A 110 -1.00 19.26 3.90
CA ALA A 110 -0.08 19.56 5.00
C ALA A 110 -0.39 20.91 5.68
N ASN A 111 -0.67 21.94 4.88
CA ASN A 111 -1.03 23.27 5.37
C ASN A 111 -2.39 23.28 6.10
N LYS A 112 -3.35 22.45 5.70
CA LYS A 112 -4.65 22.33 6.37
C LYS A 112 -4.60 21.49 7.65
N LEU A 113 -3.69 20.52 7.72
CA LEU A 113 -3.51 19.68 8.91
C LEU A 113 -2.62 20.33 9.97
N GLU A 114 -1.68 21.19 9.57
CA GLU A 114 -0.74 21.89 10.47
C GLU A 114 0.04 20.94 11.41
N ILE A 115 0.28 19.70 10.96
CA ILE A 115 1.02 18.67 11.69
C ILE A 115 2.35 18.43 10.96
N PRO A 116 3.47 18.35 11.69
CA PRO A 116 4.77 17.97 11.12
C PRO A 116 4.62 16.73 10.24
N THR A 117 5.03 16.83 9.00
CA THR A 117 4.83 15.80 7.98
C THR A 117 6.12 15.52 7.25
N TYR A 118 6.60 14.30 7.37
CA TYR A 118 7.80 13.86 6.67
C TYR A 118 7.46 13.33 5.28
N ILE A 119 8.37 13.55 4.33
CA ILE A 119 8.25 13.05 2.95
C ILE A 119 9.34 12.02 2.71
N VAL A 120 8.94 10.81 2.29
CA VAL A 120 9.87 9.75 1.86
C VAL A 120 10.01 9.71 0.35
N TRP A 121 11.18 9.29 -0.12
CA TRP A 121 11.52 9.18 -1.53
C TRP A 121 12.49 8.01 -1.78
N GLY A 122 12.44 7.45 -2.97
CA GLY A 122 13.25 6.33 -3.46
C GLY A 122 13.97 6.61 -4.78
N SER A 123 13.46 7.52 -5.62
CA SER A 123 14.08 7.99 -6.86
C SER A 123 14.52 9.46 -6.80
N ASP A 124 15.38 9.87 -7.74
CA ASP A 124 15.80 11.27 -7.85
C ASP A 124 14.64 12.19 -8.26
N GLU A 125 13.68 11.72 -9.07
CA GLU A 125 12.48 12.52 -9.39
C GLU A 125 11.60 12.74 -8.16
N GLU A 126 11.41 11.70 -7.34
CA GLU A 126 10.66 11.81 -6.07
C GLU A 126 11.37 12.78 -5.11
N LYS A 127 12.71 12.73 -5.06
CA LYS A 127 13.51 13.66 -4.26
C LYS A 127 13.31 15.11 -4.70
N GLU A 128 13.33 15.38 -6.00
CA GLU A 128 13.11 16.73 -6.55
C GLU A 128 11.71 17.24 -6.21
N LYS A 129 10.67 16.40 -6.35
CA LYS A 129 9.30 16.72 -5.93
C LYS A 129 9.24 17.04 -4.43
N ALA A 130 9.83 16.20 -3.59
CA ALA A 130 9.84 16.38 -2.13
C ALA A 130 10.60 17.65 -1.70
N LEU A 131 11.75 17.96 -2.31
CA LEU A 131 12.51 19.19 -2.05
C LEU A 131 11.74 20.44 -2.47
N TRP A 132 10.93 20.36 -3.53
CA TRP A 132 10.05 21.45 -3.90
C TRP A 132 8.94 21.64 -2.86
N MET A 133 8.31 20.54 -2.41
CA MET A 133 7.23 20.55 -1.43
C MET A 133 7.67 21.11 -0.06
N GLU A 134 8.84 20.72 0.43
CA GLU A 134 9.45 21.24 1.67
C GLU A 134 9.60 22.78 1.64
N LYS A 135 9.83 23.37 0.47
CA LYS A 135 9.92 24.84 0.32
C LYS A 135 8.55 25.54 0.32
N GLN A 136 7.46 24.79 0.16
CA GLN A 136 6.10 25.36 0.08
C GLN A 136 5.35 25.37 1.42
N SER A 137 5.84 24.64 2.43
CA SER A 137 5.15 24.51 3.72
C SER A 137 6.16 24.30 4.84
N GLU A 138 5.99 25.02 5.94
CA GLU A 138 6.80 24.81 7.16
C GLU A 138 6.50 23.47 7.87
N PHE A 139 5.37 22.85 7.54
CA PHE A 139 4.98 21.54 8.08
C PHE A 139 5.63 20.38 7.35
N LEU A 140 6.26 20.62 6.20
CA LEU A 140 6.85 19.57 5.37
C LEU A 140 8.36 19.50 5.55
N THR A 141 8.87 18.29 5.72
CA THR A 141 10.32 18.05 5.77
C THR A 141 10.68 16.80 5.00
N ILE A 142 11.66 16.88 4.10
CA ILE A 142 12.15 15.71 3.37
C ILE A 142 13.07 14.88 4.27
N LEU A 143 12.90 13.56 4.28
CA LEU A 143 13.83 12.68 4.98
C LEU A 143 15.07 12.37 4.13
N PRO A 144 16.26 12.20 4.74
CA PRO A 144 17.39 11.62 4.03
C PRO A 144 17.07 10.20 3.55
N ARG A 145 17.72 9.79 2.45
CA ARG A 145 17.48 8.48 1.83
C ARG A 145 17.68 7.34 2.83
N GLY A 146 16.65 6.53 3.03
CA GLY A 146 16.64 5.36 3.90
C GLY A 146 16.90 4.05 3.16
N ASN A 147 17.11 2.97 3.91
CA ASN A 147 16.88 1.61 3.44
C ASN A 147 15.45 1.13 3.79
N LEU A 148 15.09 -0.12 3.47
CA LEU A 148 13.76 -0.64 3.78
C LEU A 148 13.48 -0.76 5.30
N ASN A 149 14.50 -1.01 6.11
CA ASN A 149 14.33 -1.03 7.56
C ASN A 149 14.05 0.37 8.11
N ASP A 150 14.80 1.36 7.63
CA ASP A 150 14.57 2.78 7.91
C ASP A 150 13.13 3.17 7.55
N LEU A 151 12.68 2.86 6.33
CA LEU A 151 11.32 3.17 5.88
C LEU A 151 10.24 2.57 6.80
N LYS A 152 10.37 1.28 7.16
CA LYS A 152 9.44 0.64 8.11
C LYS A 152 9.48 1.32 9.48
N SER A 153 10.66 1.73 9.94
CA SER A 153 10.81 2.46 11.21
C SER A 153 10.15 3.83 11.16
N VAL A 154 10.23 4.55 10.05
CA VAL A 154 9.51 5.84 9.87
C VAL A 154 8.00 5.60 9.87
N ILE A 155 7.52 4.62 9.10
CA ILE A 155 6.09 4.31 9.03
C ILE A 155 5.57 3.87 10.40
N GLY A 156 6.26 2.95 11.07
CA GLY A 156 5.85 2.39 12.36
C GLY A 156 5.82 3.39 13.52
N ASN A 157 6.37 4.59 13.35
CA ASN A 157 6.35 5.65 14.35
C ASN A 157 5.53 6.88 13.94
N CYS A 158 4.94 6.91 12.74
CA CYS A 158 4.08 8.02 12.34
C CYS A 158 2.65 7.86 12.90
N LYS A 159 1.93 8.97 13.04
CA LYS A 159 0.51 8.96 13.43
C LYS A 159 -0.40 8.56 12.28
N LEU A 160 -0.10 9.06 11.09
CA LEU A 160 -0.90 8.86 9.89
C LEU A 160 0.01 8.83 8.67
N LEU A 161 -0.21 7.84 7.79
CA LEU A 161 0.42 7.79 6.47
C LEU A 161 -0.60 8.18 5.39
N ILE A 162 -0.26 9.15 4.55
CA ILE A 162 -1.06 9.50 3.35
C ILE A 162 -0.20 9.25 2.11
N GLY A 163 -0.70 8.49 1.14
CA GLY A 163 0.11 8.23 -0.05
C GLY A 163 -0.61 7.52 -1.18
N ASN A 164 0.09 7.47 -2.31
CA ASN A 164 -0.40 6.81 -3.53
C ASN A 164 -0.50 5.29 -3.34
N ASP A 165 -1.23 4.60 -4.23
CA ASP A 165 -1.21 3.13 -4.33
C ASP A 165 0.22 2.62 -4.65
N THR A 166 1.01 2.32 -3.63
CA THR A 166 2.39 1.85 -3.76
C THR A 166 2.80 1.01 -2.54
N GLY A 167 3.86 0.21 -2.70
CA GLY A 167 4.36 -0.71 -1.67
C GLY A 167 4.54 -0.05 -0.29
N PRO A 168 5.25 1.09 -0.17
CA PRO A 168 5.41 1.79 1.10
C PRO A 168 4.09 2.17 1.79
N THR A 169 3.10 2.67 1.06
CA THR A 169 1.77 2.97 1.61
C THR A 169 1.10 1.72 2.19
N HIS A 170 1.19 0.59 1.47
CA HIS A 170 0.66 -0.70 1.94
C HIS A 170 1.39 -1.26 3.17
N MET A 171 2.61 -0.81 3.48
CA MET A 171 3.30 -1.24 4.71
C MET A 171 2.60 -0.74 5.97
N ALA A 172 1.84 0.36 5.91
CA ALA A 172 1.06 0.84 7.05
C ALA A 172 0.06 -0.22 7.54
N TRP A 173 -0.56 -0.98 6.61
CA TRP A 173 -1.42 -2.11 6.94
C TRP A 173 -0.68 -3.15 7.79
N GLY A 174 0.48 -3.61 7.33
CA GLY A 174 1.26 -4.62 8.05
C GLY A 174 1.86 -4.13 9.37
N LEU A 175 2.02 -2.81 9.53
CA LEU A 175 2.52 -2.13 10.73
C LEU A 175 1.40 -1.66 11.69
N ASN A 176 0.12 -1.87 11.36
CA ASN A 176 -1.04 -1.37 12.11
C ASN A 176 -1.02 0.15 12.33
N ILE A 177 -0.58 0.89 11.31
CA ILE A 177 -0.53 2.35 11.31
C ILE A 177 -1.74 2.90 10.54
N PRO A 178 -2.41 3.95 11.05
CA PRO A 178 -3.47 4.63 10.31
C PRO A 178 -2.98 5.11 8.95
N SER A 179 -3.78 4.92 7.91
CA SER A 179 -3.38 5.29 6.55
C SER A 179 -4.53 5.71 5.64
N ILE A 180 -4.23 6.58 4.70
CA ILE A 180 -5.09 6.92 3.56
C ILE A 180 -4.34 6.57 2.27
N THR A 181 -4.88 5.61 1.53
CA THR A 181 -4.35 5.25 0.20
C THR A 181 -5.15 5.96 -0.89
N ILE A 182 -4.45 6.74 -1.72
CA ILE A 182 -5.02 7.48 -2.84
C ILE A 182 -4.93 6.63 -4.11
N PHE A 183 -6.09 6.31 -4.69
CA PHE A 183 -6.21 5.51 -5.91
C PHE A 183 -6.64 6.38 -7.09
N GLY A 184 -5.79 6.40 -8.13
CA GLY A 184 -6.16 6.86 -9.47
C GLY A 184 -6.68 5.70 -10.32
N PRO A 185 -5.97 5.33 -11.41
CA PRO A 185 -6.42 4.33 -12.36
C PRO A 185 -6.13 2.89 -11.93
N THR A 186 -6.30 2.61 -10.64
CA THR A 186 -6.08 1.27 -10.05
C THR A 186 -7.28 0.82 -9.21
N PRO A 187 -7.53 -0.49 -9.12
CA PRO A 187 -8.67 -0.99 -8.38
C PRO A 187 -8.39 -1.00 -6.87
N ILE A 188 -9.41 -0.64 -6.09
CA ILE A 188 -9.36 -0.61 -4.61
C ILE A 188 -9.40 -2.00 -3.99
N ASN A 189 -9.72 -3.05 -4.76
CA ASN A 189 -9.71 -4.45 -4.32
C ASN A 189 -8.29 -5.00 -4.04
N ARG A 190 -7.32 -4.12 -3.80
CA ARG A 190 -5.95 -4.44 -3.42
C ARG A 190 -5.72 -4.30 -1.91
N VAL A 191 -6.67 -3.67 -1.22
CA VAL A 191 -6.59 -3.37 0.21
C VAL A 191 -7.87 -3.79 0.93
N TYR A 192 -7.78 -3.89 2.24
CA TYR A 192 -8.93 -3.87 3.13
C TYR A 192 -9.17 -2.43 3.61
N ILE A 193 -10.42 -2.00 3.64
CA ILE A 193 -10.82 -0.75 4.30
C ILE A 193 -11.18 -1.12 5.74
N THR A 194 -10.54 -0.46 6.70
CA THR A 194 -10.70 -0.74 8.13
C THR A 194 -11.00 0.55 8.89
N PRO A 195 -11.20 0.50 10.22
CA PRO A 195 -11.32 1.72 11.03
C PRO A 195 -10.13 2.67 10.85
N ILE A 196 -8.91 2.15 10.70
CA ILE A 196 -7.68 2.97 10.61
C ILE A 196 -7.08 3.07 9.21
N ASN A 197 -7.43 2.17 8.27
CA ASN A 197 -6.92 2.18 6.90
C ASN A 197 -8.05 2.53 5.94
N LYS A 198 -8.01 3.75 5.41
CA LYS A 198 -9.01 4.32 4.51
C LYS A 198 -8.46 4.40 3.09
N VAL A 199 -9.39 4.56 2.15
CA VAL A 199 -9.07 4.77 0.74
C VAL A 199 -9.88 5.95 0.22
N ILE A 200 -9.27 6.67 -0.72
CA ILE A 200 -9.96 7.60 -1.59
C ILE A 200 -9.64 7.24 -3.03
N LYS A 201 -10.62 7.32 -3.92
CA LYS A 201 -10.48 6.88 -5.30
C LYS A 201 -11.07 7.93 -6.24
N SER A 202 -10.36 8.19 -7.34
CA SER A 202 -10.88 9.02 -8.42
C SER A 202 -12.08 8.39 -9.15
N SER A 203 -12.65 9.17 -10.06
CA SER A 203 -13.72 8.79 -11.00
C SER A 203 -13.32 7.69 -12.01
N SER A 204 -12.06 7.23 -12.02
CA SER A 204 -11.51 6.26 -12.98
C SER A 204 -12.31 4.96 -13.08
N GLU A 205 -12.67 4.60 -14.32
CA GLU A 205 -13.20 3.29 -14.67
C GLU A 205 -12.06 2.27 -14.85
N ILE A 206 -12.13 1.13 -14.14
CA ILE A 206 -11.03 0.17 -14.09
C ILE A 206 -11.33 -1.09 -14.90
N ASP A 207 -10.48 -1.35 -15.89
CA ASP A 207 -10.29 -2.69 -16.45
C ASP A 207 -9.17 -3.41 -15.68
N HIS A 208 -9.54 -4.46 -14.94
CA HIS A 208 -8.61 -5.28 -14.14
C HIS A 208 -7.52 -5.99 -14.97
N TYR A 209 -7.75 -6.20 -16.27
CA TYR A 209 -6.82 -6.84 -17.18
C TYR A 209 -5.97 -5.83 -17.96
N LYS A 210 -6.47 -4.60 -18.13
CA LYS A 210 -5.80 -3.55 -18.90
C LYS A 210 -5.94 -2.16 -18.26
N LEU A 211 -5.14 -1.91 -17.24
CA LEU A 211 -5.09 -0.60 -16.57
C LEU A 211 -4.67 0.52 -17.55
N ASN A 212 -5.41 1.63 -17.52
CA ASN A 212 -5.11 2.80 -18.33
C ASN A 212 -4.00 3.64 -17.68
N LYS A 213 -2.79 3.62 -18.26
CA LYS A 213 -1.65 4.38 -17.74
C LYS A 213 -1.73 5.88 -18.03
N ASN A 214 -2.65 6.33 -18.86
CA ASN A 214 -2.81 7.72 -19.27
C ASN A 214 -4.05 8.37 -18.64
N ASP A 215 -4.66 7.72 -17.65
CA ASP A 215 -5.78 8.26 -16.90
C ASP A 215 -5.25 9.04 -15.69
N PHE A 216 -5.39 10.36 -15.74
CA PHE A 216 -4.95 11.29 -14.70
C PHE A 216 -6.10 11.79 -13.81
N SER A 217 -7.22 11.06 -13.75
CA SER A 217 -8.36 11.41 -12.88
C SER A 217 -8.00 11.48 -11.39
N ILE A 218 -6.85 10.95 -10.97
CA ILE A 218 -6.33 11.14 -9.61
C ILE A 218 -6.19 12.63 -9.24
N ASN A 219 -6.00 13.50 -10.24
CA ASN A 219 -5.90 14.95 -10.08
C ASN A 219 -7.24 15.61 -9.71
N GLU A 220 -8.36 14.92 -9.92
CA GLU A 220 -9.72 15.38 -9.61
C GLU A 220 -10.11 15.15 -8.14
N ILE A 221 -9.28 14.42 -7.39
CA ILE A 221 -9.52 14.19 -5.96
C ILE A 221 -9.19 15.49 -5.21
N GLU A 222 -10.17 16.07 -4.54
CA GLU A 222 -10.01 17.31 -3.79
C GLU A 222 -9.21 17.08 -2.51
N SER A 223 -8.33 18.03 -2.18
CA SER A 223 -7.49 17.94 -0.97
C SER A 223 -8.32 17.94 0.31
N ASP A 224 -9.47 18.62 0.30
CA ASP A 224 -10.40 18.69 1.44
C ASP A 224 -10.98 17.33 1.82
N ASP A 225 -11.33 16.49 0.84
CA ASP A 225 -11.85 15.14 1.10
C ASP A 225 -10.81 14.28 1.85
N ILE A 226 -9.52 14.46 1.52
CA ILE A 226 -8.42 13.75 2.19
C ILE A 226 -8.20 14.32 3.60
N VAL A 227 -8.29 15.64 3.76
CA VAL A 227 -8.13 16.31 5.05
C VAL A 227 -9.23 15.90 6.03
N ASP A 228 -10.47 15.77 5.58
CA ASP A 228 -11.58 15.33 6.41
C ASP A 228 -11.37 13.89 6.91
N ILE A 229 -10.99 12.98 6.02
CA ILE A 229 -10.63 11.60 6.40
C ILE A 229 -9.44 11.59 7.37
N ALA A 230 -8.44 12.45 7.14
CA ALA A 230 -7.25 12.53 7.98
C ALA A 230 -7.59 13.00 9.40
N LYS A 231 -8.48 13.99 9.54
CA LYS A 231 -8.94 14.49 10.84
C LYS A 231 -9.71 13.43 11.63
N ASP A 232 -10.48 12.57 10.96
CA ASP A 232 -11.18 11.45 11.60
C ASP A 232 -10.23 10.35 12.12
N LEU A 233 -9.02 10.25 11.54
CA LEU A 233 -8.02 9.24 11.90
C LEU A 233 -7.02 9.71 12.98
N LEU A 234 -6.94 11.01 13.25
CA LEU A 234 -5.95 11.65 14.14
C LEU A 234 -6.47 11.90 15.56
#